data_AF-S5AIW2-F1
#
_entry.id   AF-S5AIW2-F1
#
_cell.length_a   1.000
_cell.length_b   1.000
_cell.length_c   1.000
_cell.angle_alpha   90.00
_cell.angle_beta   90.00
_cell.angle_gamma   90.00
#
_symmetry.space_group_name_H-M   'P 1'
#
loop_
_entity.id
_entity.type
_entity.pdbx_description
1 polymer ?
#
loop_
_entity_poly.entity_id
_entity_poly.type
_entity_poly.pdbx_seq_one_letter_code
_entity_poly.pdbx_strand_id
1 'polypeptide(L)'
;MTNPKLRKGRNRASLKEFLEEEIPTNEGGNLTPTDDSNVRSHKKHDSAFKIRFETLPLRDVRLNYKNKRLITQMVRFIPDEIIEAYEESSGLTMEDFIKTKVKDIPINKIIHQHHVASGKIKGSTRGGKQTFDSDIANYPCHDDLYDLKEEGIFIGKGVCFSNIKSSNDEVNNLIETFVEKVRLTGESLSITQELTEIPAVFKTGAMHTLAYGHQRYCYLVYSLGLNEPYYFILKTNNDKQDRTIYLENNTKSSEGGYEQLLSFYFAAKDTDGSSDEIMKTLSIKRSYFFKIKPFIDDFRLINVVKQYGIHQSLHHITEQYRIVKQALTALESSPSKDKILKDLRTR
;
A
#
# COMPACT_ATOMS: atom_id res chain seq x y z
N MET A 1 43.45 7.03 15.44
CA MET A 1 42.52 5.88 15.38
C MET A 1 41.53 6.00 16.52
N THR A 2 40.30 6.42 16.24
CA THR A 2 39.20 6.50 17.21
C THR A 2 37.90 6.15 16.49
N ASN A 3 37.31 5.02 16.85
CA ASN A 3 36.02 4.54 16.33
C ASN A 3 34.87 5.45 16.81
N PRO A 4 33.95 5.92 15.92
CA PRO A 4 32.75 6.59 16.37
C PRO A 4 31.72 5.57 16.90
N LYS A 5 31.25 5.79 18.12
CA LYS A 5 30.16 5.03 18.76
C LYS A 5 28.86 5.22 17.98
N LEU A 6 28.31 4.13 17.43
CA LEU A 6 26.97 4.06 16.87
C LEU A 6 25.94 4.41 17.96
N ARG A 7 25.20 5.52 17.75
CA ARG A 7 24.03 5.88 18.55
C ARG A 7 22.93 4.83 18.33
N LYS A 8 22.57 4.09 19.38
CA LYS A 8 21.38 3.24 19.41
C LYS A 8 20.14 4.10 19.15
N GLY A 9 19.48 3.85 18.02
CA GLY A 9 18.17 4.42 17.70
C GLY A 9 17.12 3.97 18.72
N ARG A 10 16.28 4.91 19.14
CA ARG A 10 15.17 4.71 20.09
C ARG A 10 14.20 3.65 19.60
N ASN A 11 13.79 2.77 20.51
CA ASN A 11 12.69 1.81 20.46
C ASN A 11 11.64 2.13 19.38
N ARG A 12 11.72 1.43 18.25
CA ARG A 12 10.60 1.18 17.35
C ARG A 12 10.21 -0.26 17.60
N ALA A 13 8.92 -0.52 17.84
CA ALA A 13 8.43 -1.89 17.91
C ALA A 13 8.86 -2.60 16.61
N SER A 14 9.62 -3.67 16.76
CA SER A 14 10.13 -4.39 15.60
C SER A 14 8.98 -5.16 14.94
N LEU A 15 9.03 -5.37 13.63
CA LEU A 15 8.07 -6.23 12.90
C LEU A 15 7.89 -7.61 13.59
N LYS A 16 8.91 -8.04 14.33
CA LYS A 16 8.93 -9.25 15.15
C LYS A 16 7.98 -9.19 16.35
N GLU A 17 7.92 -8.07 17.07
CA GLU A 17 6.97 -7.87 18.18
C GLU A 17 5.52 -7.80 17.66
N PHE A 18 5.31 -7.24 16.47
CA PHE A 18 3.99 -7.19 15.84
C PHE A 18 3.47 -8.58 15.42
N LEU A 19 4.35 -9.46 14.92
CA LEU A 19 4.00 -10.85 14.59
C LEU A 19 3.67 -11.69 15.84
N GLU A 20 4.12 -11.27 17.02
CA GLU A 20 3.85 -11.92 18.30
C GLU A 20 2.54 -11.41 18.96
N GLU A 21 2.07 -10.19 18.66
CA GLU A 21 0.87 -9.57 19.24
C GLU A 21 -0.48 -10.01 18.62
N GLU A 22 -0.51 -10.70 17.46
CA GLU A 22 -1.77 -11.19 16.84
C GLU A 22 -2.34 -12.48 17.49
N ILE A 23 -1.84 -12.87 18.65
CA ILE A 23 -2.32 -14.03 19.41
C ILE A 23 -3.45 -13.58 20.36
N PRO A 24 -4.64 -14.22 20.36
CA PRO A 24 -5.65 -13.96 21.37
C PRO A 24 -5.09 -14.37 22.75
N THR A 25 -4.89 -13.40 23.65
CA THR A 25 -4.65 -13.70 25.06
C THR A 25 -5.98 -14.07 25.71
N ASN A 26 -6.24 -15.39 25.87
CA ASN A 26 -7.24 -15.83 26.82
C ASN A 26 -6.68 -15.60 28.23
N GLU A 27 -7.09 -14.50 28.87
CA GLU A 27 -7.00 -14.35 30.31
C GLU A 27 -8.03 -15.27 30.99
N GLY A 28 -7.57 -16.03 31.98
CA GLY A 28 -8.45 -16.87 32.80
C GLY A 28 -7.72 -17.56 33.95
N GLY A 29 -7.58 -16.84 35.08
CA GLY A 29 -7.74 -17.38 36.43
C GLY A 29 -6.58 -18.17 37.07
N ASN A 30 -6.00 -17.57 38.11
CA ASN A 30 -5.19 -18.22 39.15
C ASN A 30 -5.91 -19.41 39.79
N LEU A 31 -5.19 -20.51 40.08
CA LEU A 31 -5.23 -21.26 41.34
C LEU A 31 -3.93 -22.08 41.49
N THR A 32 -3.36 -22.05 42.69
CA THR A 32 -2.08 -22.63 43.14
C THR A 32 -2.02 -24.17 43.13
N PRO A 33 -0.81 -24.77 43.11
CA PRO A 33 -0.60 -26.20 42.90
C PRO A 33 -0.63 -27.01 44.20
N THR A 34 -1.10 -28.24 44.11
CA THR A 34 -0.77 -29.33 45.04
C THR A 34 -0.26 -30.52 44.22
N ASP A 35 0.90 -31.04 44.61
CA ASP A 35 1.58 -32.25 44.12
C ASP A 35 0.60 -33.46 44.04
N ASP A 36 0.72 -34.47 43.18
CA ASP A 36 1.88 -35.34 43.01
C ASP A 36 1.61 -36.40 41.91
N SER A 37 2.68 -36.90 41.30
CA SER A 37 2.80 -38.19 40.58
C SER A 37 1.96 -38.47 39.31
N ASN A 38 2.56 -38.24 38.13
CA ASN A 38 2.81 -39.27 37.10
C ASN A 38 3.38 -38.64 35.82
N VAL A 39 4.71 -38.56 35.75
CA VAL A 39 5.42 -38.19 34.53
C VAL A 39 5.53 -39.43 33.63
N ARG A 40 4.61 -39.54 32.66
CA ARG A 40 4.89 -40.15 31.35
C ARG A 40 4.38 -39.22 30.26
N SER A 41 5.30 -38.34 29.87
CA SER A 41 5.41 -37.57 28.62
C SER A 41 4.17 -37.54 27.71
N HIS A 42 3.16 -36.75 28.08
CA HIS A 42 2.47 -35.98 27.05
C HIS A 42 3.44 -34.91 26.58
N LYS A 43 4.12 -35.17 25.44
CA LYS A 43 4.77 -34.10 24.67
C LYS A 43 3.67 -33.06 24.41
N LYS A 44 3.63 -32.01 25.24
CA LYS A 44 2.86 -30.81 24.95
C LYS A 44 3.37 -30.29 23.62
N HIS A 45 2.41 -29.92 22.77
CA HIS A 45 2.61 -29.44 21.41
C HIS A 45 3.68 -28.34 21.31
N ASP A 46 4.91 -28.71 20.98
CA ASP A 46 5.90 -27.82 20.36
C ASP A 46 5.61 -27.66 18.85
N SER A 47 4.34 -27.47 18.48
CA SER A 47 4.00 -26.87 17.18
C SER A 47 3.93 -25.36 17.35
N ALA A 48 5.04 -24.79 17.80
CA ALA A 48 5.31 -23.37 17.61
C ALA A 48 5.18 -23.07 16.11
N PHE A 49 4.25 -22.18 15.81
CA PHE A 49 3.85 -21.67 14.50
C PHE A 49 4.99 -21.65 13.47
N LYS A 50 5.04 -22.66 12.60
CA LYS A 50 5.95 -22.63 11.44
C LYS A 50 5.40 -21.62 10.43
N ILE A 51 6.15 -20.54 10.21
CA ILE A 51 5.99 -19.70 9.01
C ILE A 51 5.98 -20.65 7.82
N ARG A 52 4.88 -20.64 7.06
CA ARG A 52 4.74 -21.47 5.87
C ARG A 52 5.33 -20.70 4.69
N PHE A 53 6.00 -21.43 3.82
CA PHE A 53 6.50 -20.89 2.56
C PHE A 53 5.79 -21.58 1.41
N GLU A 54 5.61 -20.86 0.31
CA GLU A 54 5.06 -21.38 -0.93
C GLU A 54 5.96 -20.93 -2.08
N THR A 55 6.37 -21.88 -2.92
CA THR A 55 7.19 -21.58 -4.10
C THR A 55 6.31 -21.55 -5.32
N LEU A 56 6.28 -20.41 -6.01
CA LEU A 56 5.51 -20.24 -7.24
C LEU A 56 6.20 -19.25 -8.19
N PRO A 57 5.96 -19.37 -9.51
CA PRO A 57 6.37 -18.36 -10.49
C PRO A 57 5.86 -16.96 -10.10
N LEU A 58 6.67 -15.92 -10.34
CA LEU A 58 6.26 -14.54 -10.04
C LEU A 58 4.96 -14.17 -10.77
N ARG A 59 4.76 -14.63 -12.01
CA ARG A 59 3.53 -14.39 -12.81
C ARG A 59 2.23 -14.87 -12.17
N ASP A 60 2.30 -15.83 -11.25
CA ASP A 60 1.12 -16.39 -10.56
C ASP A 60 0.70 -15.56 -9.35
N VAL A 61 1.49 -14.53 -9.00
CA VAL A 61 1.21 -13.57 -7.93
C VAL A 61 0.59 -12.30 -8.49
N ARG A 62 -0.53 -11.88 -7.90
CA ARG A 62 -1.17 -10.59 -8.18
C ARG A 62 -0.75 -9.56 -7.14
N LEU A 63 -0.50 -8.34 -7.59
CA LEU A 63 -0.43 -7.21 -6.67
C LEU A 63 -1.80 -6.99 -6.01
N ASN A 64 -1.76 -6.52 -4.77
CA ASN A 64 -2.96 -6.24 -4.00
C ASN A 64 -3.40 -4.78 -4.11
N TYR A 65 -4.68 -4.57 -4.41
CA TYR A 65 -5.31 -3.24 -4.58
C TYR A 65 -5.37 -2.41 -3.30
N LYS A 66 -5.18 -3.05 -2.15
CA LYS A 66 -5.09 -2.36 -0.87
C LYS A 66 -3.78 -1.60 -0.67
N ASN A 67 -2.81 -1.76 -1.57
CA ASN A 67 -1.64 -0.90 -1.56
C ASN A 67 -2.03 0.54 -1.92
N LYS A 68 -1.83 1.46 -0.99
CA LYS A 68 -2.25 2.87 -1.09
C LYS A 68 -1.32 3.72 -1.94
N ARG A 69 -0.27 3.11 -2.50
CA ARG A 69 0.68 3.78 -3.37
C ARG A 69 0.10 3.91 -4.77
N LEU A 70 -0.04 5.15 -5.22
CA LEU A 70 -0.39 5.53 -6.59
C LEU A 70 0.46 4.76 -7.59
N ILE A 71 1.77 4.68 -7.32
CA ILE A 71 2.73 4.02 -8.20
C ILE A 71 2.43 2.55 -8.46
N THR A 72 1.90 1.84 -7.47
CA THR A 72 1.61 0.40 -7.60
C THR A 72 0.42 0.12 -8.53
N GLN A 73 -0.48 1.09 -8.72
CA GLN A 73 -1.55 0.99 -9.70
C GLN A 73 -1.07 1.25 -11.14
N MET A 74 0.11 1.87 -11.30
CA MET A 74 0.70 2.22 -12.60
C MET A 74 1.69 1.18 -13.12
N VAL A 75 2.16 0.26 -12.25
CA VAL A 75 3.12 -0.79 -12.64
C VAL A 75 2.49 -1.74 -13.64
N ARG A 76 3.20 -2.06 -14.72
CA ARG A 76 2.86 -3.10 -15.72
C ARG A 76 4.02 -4.07 -15.82
N PHE A 77 3.76 -5.35 -15.64
CA PHE A 77 4.80 -6.36 -15.78
C PHE A 77 4.92 -6.82 -17.22
N ILE A 78 6.12 -6.70 -17.77
CA ILE A 78 6.43 -7.11 -19.13
C ILE A 78 6.58 -8.64 -19.15
N PRO A 79 5.77 -9.37 -19.93
CA PRO A 79 5.95 -10.80 -20.15
C PRO A 79 7.39 -11.10 -20.62
N ASP A 80 8.00 -12.15 -20.08
CA ASP A 80 9.37 -12.53 -20.43
C ASP A 80 9.49 -12.83 -21.93
N GLU A 81 8.43 -13.34 -22.56
CA GLU A 81 8.38 -13.62 -23.99
C GLU A 81 8.51 -12.36 -24.87
N ILE A 82 8.09 -11.20 -24.36
CA ILE A 82 8.27 -9.91 -25.06
C ILE A 82 9.73 -9.48 -24.96
N ILE A 83 10.37 -9.70 -23.81
CA ILE A 83 11.79 -9.35 -23.60
C ILE A 83 12.68 -10.25 -24.45
N GLU A 84 12.38 -11.55 -24.50
CA GLU A 84 13.10 -12.53 -25.31
C GLU A 84 12.95 -12.30 -26.82
N ALA A 85 11.85 -11.66 -27.26
CA ALA A 85 11.64 -11.29 -28.65
C ALA A 85 12.44 -10.06 -29.10
N TYR A 86 13.12 -9.35 -28.18
CA TYR A 86 13.98 -8.24 -28.55
C TYR A 86 15.30 -8.75 -29.14
N GLU A 87 15.59 -8.31 -30.36
CA GLU A 87 16.88 -8.53 -31.01
C GLU A 87 17.69 -7.24 -30.98
N GLU A 88 18.94 -7.29 -30.47
CA GLU A 88 19.84 -6.12 -30.40
C GLU A 88 20.13 -5.51 -31.77
N SER A 89 19.98 -6.28 -32.85
CA SER A 89 20.09 -5.85 -34.24
C SER A 89 18.87 -5.05 -34.75
N SER A 90 17.83 -4.89 -33.96
CA SER A 90 16.58 -4.19 -34.34
C SER A 90 16.76 -2.69 -34.61
N GLY A 91 17.87 -2.09 -34.15
CA GLY A 91 18.14 -0.65 -34.28
C GLY A 91 17.28 0.23 -33.36
N LEU A 92 16.45 -0.37 -32.50
CA LEU A 92 15.70 0.29 -31.44
C LEU A 92 16.38 0.05 -30.09
N THR A 93 16.17 0.95 -29.13
CA THR A 93 16.47 0.61 -27.74
C THR A 93 15.45 -0.42 -27.22
N MET A 94 15.81 -1.20 -26.20
CA MET A 94 14.88 -2.12 -25.53
C MET A 94 13.59 -1.40 -25.08
N GLU A 95 13.73 -0.18 -24.55
CA GLU A 95 12.59 0.65 -24.14
C GLU A 95 11.68 0.99 -25.34
N ASP A 96 12.25 1.45 -26.45
CA ASP A 96 11.48 1.79 -27.65
C ASP A 96 10.81 0.56 -28.28
N PHE A 97 11.50 -0.58 -28.28
CA PHE A 97 10.92 -1.84 -28.71
C PHE A 97 9.70 -2.22 -27.86
N ILE A 98 9.82 -2.17 -26.53
CA ILE A 98 8.72 -2.47 -25.60
C ILE A 98 7.55 -1.51 -25.81
N LYS A 99 7.83 -0.22 -26.08
CA LYS A 99 6.79 0.77 -26.43
C LYS A 99 5.98 0.37 -27.66
N THR A 100 6.58 -0.31 -28.65
CA THR A 100 5.83 -0.85 -29.80
C THR A 100 4.90 -2.03 -29.44
N LYS A 101 5.15 -2.70 -28.31
CA LYS A 101 4.44 -3.91 -27.83
C LYS A 101 3.50 -3.63 -26.66
N VAL A 102 3.24 -2.37 -26.32
CA VAL A 102 2.43 -1.99 -25.15
C VAL A 102 1.04 -2.65 -25.14
N LYS A 103 0.44 -2.93 -26.30
CA LYS A 103 -0.87 -3.60 -26.39
C LYS A 103 -0.83 -5.07 -25.95
N ASP A 104 0.33 -5.71 -26.03
CA ASP A 104 0.54 -7.12 -25.69
C ASP A 104 0.90 -7.27 -24.20
N ILE A 105 1.28 -6.18 -23.52
CA ILE A 105 1.65 -6.16 -22.11
C ILE A 105 0.36 -6.03 -21.27
N PRO A 106 0.04 -6.98 -20.38
CA PRO A 106 -1.16 -6.88 -19.56
C PRO A 106 -1.15 -5.63 -18.67
N ILE A 107 -2.30 -4.94 -18.60
CA ILE A 107 -2.53 -3.95 -17.53
C ILE A 107 -2.56 -4.72 -16.21
N ASN A 108 -1.77 -4.28 -15.24
CA ASN A 108 -1.72 -4.90 -13.92
C ASN A 108 -3.09 -4.78 -13.26
N LYS A 109 -3.74 -5.93 -13.07
CA LYS A 109 -5.19 -6.13 -13.00
C LYS A 109 -5.84 -5.70 -11.67
N ILE A 110 -5.28 -4.70 -10.99
CA ILE A 110 -5.59 -4.40 -9.59
C ILE A 110 -6.95 -3.70 -9.43
N ILE A 111 -7.25 -2.68 -10.23
CA ILE A 111 -8.49 -1.86 -10.10
C ILE A 111 -9.24 -1.76 -11.43
N HIS A 112 -8.54 -1.71 -12.56
CA HIS A 112 -9.14 -1.53 -13.89
C HIS A 112 -10.17 -2.60 -14.26
N GLN A 113 -9.90 -3.89 -14.00
CA GLN A 113 -10.88 -4.95 -14.28
C GLN A 113 -12.11 -4.88 -13.37
N HIS A 114 -11.98 -4.34 -12.15
CA HIS A 114 -13.09 -4.19 -11.21
C HIS A 114 -14.04 -3.06 -11.61
N HIS A 115 -13.51 -1.93 -12.11
CA HIS A 115 -14.35 -0.84 -12.64
C HIS A 115 -14.95 -1.15 -14.01
N VAL A 116 -14.21 -1.84 -14.89
CA VAL A 116 -14.76 -2.32 -16.18
C VAL A 116 -15.84 -3.40 -15.94
N ALA A 117 -15.70 -4.25 -14.91
CA ALA A 117 -16.73 -5.20 -14.53
C ALA A 117 -17.97 -4.53 -13.91
N SER A 118 -17.81 -3.54 -13.03
CA SER A 118 -18.95 -2.79 -12.45
C SER A 118 -19.73 -1.98 -13.51
N GLY A 119 -19.07 -1.52 -14.57
CA GLY A 119 -19.73 -0.94 -15.74
C GLY A 119 -20.49 -1.94 -16.62
N LYS A 120 -20.17 -3.25 -16.52
CA LYS A 120 -20.79 -4.33 -17.29
C LYS A 120 -21.78 -5.19 -16.50
N ILE A 121 -21.89 -5.04 -15.19
CA ILE A 121 -22.94 -5.70 -14.38
C ILE A 121 -24.25 -4.90 -14.51
N LYS A 122 -24.79 -4.87 -15.74
CA LYS A 122 -26.23 -4.83 -15.98
C LYS A 122 -26.60 -6.19 -16.57
N GLY A 123 -26.94 -7.12 -15.68
CA GLY A 123 -27.59 -8.38 -16.02
C GLY A 123 -26.69 -9.49 -16.59
N SER A 124 -26.06 -10.27 -15.70
CA SER A 124 -25.79 -11.67 -16.00
C SER A 124 -25.56 -12.46 -14.71
N THR A 125 -26.64 -13.03 -14.18
CA THR A 125 -26.61 -14.09 -13.17
C THR A 125 -26.52 -15.43 -13.89
N ARG A 126 -25.31 -15.90 -14.21
CA ARG A 126 -25.05 -17.34 -14.47
C ARG A 126 -23.55 -17.65 -14.43
N GLY A 127 -23.16 -18.41 -13.40
CA GLY A 127 -21.86 -19.09 -13.33
C GLY A 127 -20.92 -18.54 -12.27
N GLY A 128 -20.94 -19.15 -11.09
CA GLY A 128 -19.93 -18.99 -10.04
C GLY A 128 -19.93 -17.64 -9.33
N LYS A 129 -20.28 -17.60 -8.04
CA LYS A 129 -19.89 -16.48 -7.17
C LYS A 129 -18.36 -16.43 -7.16
N GLN A 130 -17.75 -15.64 -8.04
CA GLN A 130 -16.52 -14.98 -7.65
C GLN A 130 -16.90 -14.18 -6.40
N THR A 131 -16.29 -14.50 -5.27
CA THR A 131 -16.38 -13.68 -4.07
C THR A 131 -15.78 -12.34 -4.44
N PHE A 132 -16.65 -11.44 -4.91
CA PHE A 132 -16.32 -10.04 -5.08
C PHE A 132 -15.93 -9.53 -3.71
N ASP A 133 -14.69 -9.05 -3.59
CA ASP A 133 -14.28 -8.19 -2.48
C ASP A 133 -15.16 -6.92 -2.59
N SER A 134 -16.27 -6.92 -1.85
CA SER A 134 -17.28 -5.86 -1.91
C SER A 134 -16.72 -4.50 -1.53
N ASP A 135 -15.56 -4.47 -0.87
CA ASP A 135 -14.85 -3.28 -0.45
C ASP A 135 -14.05 -2.62 -1.58
N ILE A 136 -13.71 -3.31 -2.68
CA ILE A 136 -12.89 -2.72 -3.76
C ILE A 136 -13.50 -1.45 -4.37
N ALA A 137 -14.84 -1.36 -4.41
CA ALA A 137 -15.56 -0.17 -4.88
C ALA A 137 -15.33 1.06 -3.99
N ASN A 138 -14.88 0.86 -2.75
CA ASN A 138 -14.56 1.92 -1.80
C ASN A 138 -13.09 2.37 -1.92
N TYR A 139 -12.26 1.72 -2.74
CA TYR A 139 -10.86 2.08 -2.91
C TYR A 139 -10.71 3.10 -4.03
N PRO A 140 -9.79 4.07 -3.87
CA PRO A 140 -9.54 5.07 -4.89
C PRO A 140 -8.96 4.43 -6.15
N CYS A 141 -9.66 4.65 -7.26
CA CYS A 141 -9.19 4.40 -8.61
C CYS A 141 -8.46 5.64 -9.12
N HIS A 142 -7.36 5.43 -9.84
CA HIS A 142 -6.52 6.48 -10.42
C HIS A 142 -6.54 6.47 -11.96
N ASP A 143 -7.47 5.73 -12.56
CA ASP A 143 -7.66 5.64 -14.02
C ASP A 143 -8.01 7.00 -14.65
N ASP A 144 -8.54 7.95 -13.86
CA ASP A 144 -8.79 9.33 -14.27
C ASP A 144 -7.51 10.18 -14.36
N LEU A 145 -6.40 9.69 -13.83
CA LEU A 145 -5.13 10.40 -13.78
C LEU A 145 -4.16 9.97 -14.88
N TYR A 146 -4.34 8.79 -15.50
CA TYR A 146 -3.39 8.19 -16.44
C TYR A 146 -4.10 7.44 -17.57
N ASP A 147 -3.52 7.44 -18.79
CA ASP A 147 -4.01 6.57 -19.86
C ASP A 147 -3.52 5.13 -19.62
N LEU A 148 -4.38 4.32 -19.00
CA LEU A 148 -4.06 2.93 -18.67
C LEU A 148 -3.74 2.02 -19.86
N LYS A 149 -4.05 2.43 -21.11
CA LYS A 149 -3.76 1.60 -22.28
C LYS A 149 -2.32 1.75 -22.73
N GLU A 150 -1.85 2.99 -22.81
CA GLU A 150 -0.56 3.32 -23.41
C GLU A 150 0.51 3.69 -22.38
N GLU A 151 0.10 4.15 -21.19
CA GLU A 151 1.00 4.58 -20.14
C GLU A 151 1.21 3.51 -19.06
N GLY A 152 2.22 3.73 -18.22
CA GLY A 152 2.54 2.87 -17.09
C GLY A 152 4.03 2.89 -16.76
N ILE A 153 4.36 2.26 -15.64
CA ILE A 153 5.73 1.91 -15.26
C ILE A 153 5.95 0.47 -15.64
N PHE A 154 6.75 0.25 -16.66
CA PHE A 154 7.01 -1.08 -17.21
C PHE A 154 8.18 -1.71 -16.49
N ILE A 155 7.98 -2.92 -15.97
CA ILE A 155 8.99 -3.67 -15.21
C ILE A 155 9.05 -5.09 -15.75
N GLY A 156 10.24 -5.53 -16.11
CA GLY A 156 10.53 -6.87 -16.60
C GLY A 156 11.98 -7.22 -16.36
N LYS A 157 12.39 -8.44 -16.73
CA LYS A 157 13.77 -8.91 -16.52
C LYS A 157 14.79 -7.95 -17.13
N GLY A 158 15.60 -7.32 -16.28
CA GLY A 158 16.64 -6.37 -16.67
C GLY A 158 16.16 -5.03 -17.25
N VAL A 159 14.85 -4.75 -17.22
CA VAL A 159 14.27 -3.54 -17.80
C VAL A 159 13.24 -2.89 -16.89
N CYS A 160 13.38 -1.59 -16.65
CA CYS A 160 12.43 -0.80 -15.87
C CYS A 160 12.42 0.64 -16.40
N PHE A 161 11.26 1.13 -16.83
CA PHE A 161 11.08 2.49 -17.32
C PHE A 161 9.66 3.01 -17.09
N SER A 162 9.47 4.31 -17.20
CA SER A 162 8.15 4.96 -17.18
C SER A 162 7.78 5.46 -18.58
N ASN A 163 6.55 5.19 -19.02
CA ASN A 163 5.94 5.82 -20.20
C ASN A 163 4.87 6.85 -19.81
N ILE A 164 4.91 7.38 -18.59
CA ILE A 164 3.93 8.32 -18.07
C ILE A 164 4.42 9.74 -18.30
N LYS A 165 3.58 10.60 -18.88
CA LYS A 165 3.89 12.02 -19.06
C LYS A 165 2.99 12.86 -18.16
N SER A 166 3.54 13.34 -17.04
CA SER A 166 2.85 14.32 -16.19
C SER A 166 3.36 15.73 -16.47
N SER A 167 2.45 16.71 -16.51
CA SER A 167 2.83 18.13 -16.51
C SER A 167 3.33 18.63 -15.15
N ASN A 168 3.39 17.75 -14.13
CA ASN A 168 3.83 18.07 -12.78
C ASN A 168 5.17 17.38 -12.46
N ASP A 169 6.20 18.19 -12.24
CA ASP A 169 7.57 17.73 -11.98
C ASP A 169 7.71 16.93 -10.67
N GLU A 170 6.91 17.21 -9.64
CA GLU A 170 6.95 16.43 -8.39
C GLU A 170 6.46 14.99 -8.60
N VAL A 171 5.44 14.82 -9.46
CA VAL A 171 4.94 13.50 -9.85
C VAL A 171 5.97 12.76 -10.70
N ASN A 172 6.61 13.46 -11.66
CA ASN A 172 7.68 12.87 -12.47
C ASN A 172 8.85 12.42 -11.59
N ASN A 173 9.30 13.26 -10.65
CA ASN A 173 10.36 12.92 -9.70
C ASN A 173 10.02 11.69 -8.84
N LEU A 174 8.77 11.55 -8.40
CA LEU A 174 8.33 10.39 -7.62
C LEU A 174 8.40 9.10 -8.45
N ILE A 175 7.96 9.18 -9.71
CA ILE A 175 8.00 8.05 -10.66
C ILE A 175 9.44 7.66 -10.97
N GLU A 176 10.29 8.63 -11.32
CA GLU A 176 11.71 8.41 -11.62
C GLU A 176 12.47 7.83 -10.43
N THR A 177 12.23 8.36 -9.22
CA THR A 177 12.84 7.83 -7.99
C THR A 177 12.47 6.37 -7.76
N PHE A 178 11.22 5.98 -8.04
CA PHE A 178 10.81 4.59 -7.92
C PHE A 178 11.45 3.70 -8.98
N VAL A 179 11.44 4.12 -10.26
CA VAL A 179 12.06 3.40 -11.37
C VAL A 179 13.54 3.15 -11.08
N GLU A 180 14.27 4.20 -10.71
CA GLU A 180 15.69 4.13 -10.40
C GLU A 180 15.97 3.20 -9.23
N LYS A 181 15.13 3.26 -8.19
CA LYS A 181 15.26 2.37 -7.04
C LYS A 181 15.01 0.91 -7.39
N VAL A 182 14.06 0.63 -8.30
CA VAL A 182 13.84 -0.73 -8.82
C VAL A 182 15.05 -1.21 -9.59
N ARG A 183 15.64 -0.38 -10.45
CA ARG A 183 16.85 -0.73 -11.22
C ARG A 183 18.02 -1.03 -10.29
N LEU A 184 18.41 -0.07 -9.44
CA LEU A 184 19.57 -0.22 -8.55
C LEU A 184 19.43 -1.42 -7.60
N THR A 185 18.24 -1.59 -7.00
CA THR A 185 18.02 -2.71 -6.06
C THR A 185 17.90 -4.03 -6.80
N GLY A 186 17.23 -4.06 -7.95
CA GLY A 186 17.08 -5.25 -8.78
C GLY A 186 18.41 -5.74 -9.36
N GLU A 187 19.27 -4.82 -9.81
CA GLU A 187 20.65 -5.11 -10.21
C GLU A 187 21.44 -5.71 -9.05
N SER A 188 21.40 -5.08 -7.87
CA SER A 188 22.05 -5.63 -6.68
C SER A 188 21.55 -7.03 -6.34
N LEU A 189 20.24 -7.29 -6.44
CA LEU A 189 19.65 -8.59 -6.16
C LEU A 189 20.06 -9.67 -7.15
N SER A 190 20.29 -9.30 -8.41
CA SER A 190 20.79 -10.25 -9.42
C SER A 190 22.17 -10.80 -9.05
N ILE A 191 22.93 -10.05 -8.24
CA ILE A 191 24.25 -10.41 -7.73
C ILE A 191 24.16 -11.12 -6.38
N THR A 192 23.42 -10.55 -5.42
CA THR A 192 23.41 -11.05 -4.04
C THR A 192 22.42 -12.18 -3.80
N GLN A 193 21.39 -12.30 -4.63
CA GLN A 193 20.25 -13.21 -4.48
C GLN A 193 19.48 -13.07 -3.14
N GLU A 194 19.74 -12.00 -2.38
CA GLU A 194 19.20 -11.83 -1.03
C GLU A 194 18.36 -10.57 -0.91
N LEU A 195 17.06 -10.76 -0.63
CA LEU A 195 16.18 -9.69 -0.20
C LEU A 195 16.31 -9.42 1.30
N THR A 196 16.17 -8.15 1.68
CA THR A 196 16.08 -7.72 3.08
C THR A 196 14.91 -8.37 3.82
N GLU A 197 13.78 -8.54 3.16
CA GLU A 197 12.59 -9.22 3.69
C GLU A 197 11.83 -9.92 2.55
N ILE A 198 11.35 -11.13 2.81
CA ILE A 198 10.61 -11.94 1.83
C ILE A 198 9.18 -11.38 1.70
N PRO A 199 8.69 -11.09 0.49
CA PRO A 199 7.28 -10.76 0.28
C PRO A 199 6.36 -11.89 0.74
N ALA A 200 5.20 -11.52 1.26
CA ALA A 200 4.19 -12.50 1.66
C ALA A 200 3.01 -12.50 0.70
N VAL A 201 2.39 -13.66 0.57
CA VAL A 201 1.18 -13.89 -0.21
C VAL A 201 0.11 -14.53 0.67
N PHE A 202 -1.14 -14.35 0.30
CA PHE A 202 -2.24 -15.18 0.76
C PHE A 202 -2.97 -15.77 -0.44
N LYS A 203 -3.60 -16.92 -0.22
CA LYS A 203 -4.30 -17.65 -1.26
C LYS A 203 -5.74 -17.15 -1.38
N THR A 204 -6.13 -16.72 -2.58
CA THR A 204 -7.49 -16.31 -2.93
C THR A 204 -8.02 -17.26 -4.00
N GLY A 205 -8.70 -18.33 -3.58
CA GLY A 205 -9.13 -19.40 -4.49
C GLY A 205 -7.93 -20.11 -5.14
N ALA A 206 -7.81 -20.01 -6.47
CA ALA A 206 -6.74 -20.62 -7.25
C ALA A 206 -5.53 -19.68 -7.49
N MET A 207 -5.59 -18.43 -7.03
CA MET A 207 -4.59 -17.40 -7.31
C MET A 207 -3.93 -16.93 -6.01
N HIS A 208 -2.71 -16.40 -6.11
CA HIS A 208 -1.98 -15.81 -5.00
C HIS A 208 -2.01 -14.29 -5.10
N THR A 209 -2.27 -13.63 -3.99
CA THR A 209 -2.28 -12.17 -3.90
C THR A 209 -1.23 -11.75 -2.89
N LEU A 210 -0.41 -10.75 -3.23
CA LEU A 210 0.55 -10.18 -2.27
C LEU A 210 -0.20 -9.69 -1.03
N ALA A 211 0.23 -10.15 0.15
CA ALA A 211 -0.20 -9.57 1.40
C ALA A 211 0.49 -8.22 1.62
N TYR A 212 1.81 -8.17 1.39
CA TYR A 212 2.68 -7.02 1.57
C TYR A 212 4.01 -7.24 0.80
N GLY A 213 4.82 -6.20 0.62
CA GLY A 213 6.10 -6.30 -0.11
C GLY A 213 6.05 -5.98 -1.60
N HIS A 214 5.05 -5.22 -2.08
CA HIS A 214 4.88 -4.88 -3.51
C HIS A 214 6.13 -4.26 -4.14
N GLN A 215 6.83 -3.38 -3.41
CA GLN A 215 8.06 -2.77 -3.91
C GLN A 215 9.17 -3.82 -4.09
N ARG A 216 9.33 -4.74 -3.13
CA ARG A 216 10.32 -5.83 -3.23
C ARG A 216 9.96 -6.83 -4.31
N TYR A 217 8.68 -7.09 -4.50
CA TYR A 217 8.19 -7.88 -5.62
C TYR A 217 8.60 -7.27 -6.97
N CYS A 218 8.53 -5.95 -7.14
CA CYS A 218 9.01 -5.29 -8.36
C CYS A 218 10.53 -5.50 -8.57
N TYR A 219 11.32 -5.53 -7.49
CA TYR A 219 12.75 -5.81 -7.59
C TYR A 219 13.01 -7.26 -8.03
N LEU A 220 12.21 -8.21 -7.54
CA LEU A 220 12.29 -9.62 -7.95
C LEU A 220 11.96 -9.78 -9.44
N VAL A 221 10.90 -9.13 -9.92
CA VAL A 221 10.54 -9.18 -11.34
C VAL A 221 11.66 -8.60 -12.21
N TYR A 222 12.27 -7.49 -11.81
CA TYR A 222 13.42 -6.94 -12.52
C TYR A 222 14.61 -7.89 -12.53
N SER A 223 14.91 -8.50 -11.39
CA SER A 223 16.10 -9.33 -11.21
C SER A 223 15.98 -10.71 -11.90
N LEU A 224 14.82 -11.34 -11.78
CA LEU A 224 14.62 -12.75 -12.14
C LEU A 224 13.81 -12.93 -13.43
N GLY A 225 12.82 -12.07 -13.67
CA GLY A 225 11.77 -12.27 -14.69
C GLY A 225 10.51 -12.92 -14.11
N LEU A 226 9.41 -12.88 -14.86
CA LEU A 226 8.09 -13.32 -14.41
C LEU A 226 7.93 -14.83 -14.32
N ASN A 227 8.67 -15.58 -15.13
CA ASN A 227 8.58 -17.03 -15.19
C ASN A 227 9.37 -17.73 -14.07
N GLU A 228 10.27 -17.01 -13.39
CA GLU A 228 11.11 -17.59 -12.35
C GLU A 228 10.32 -17.94 -11.08
N PRO A 229 10.48 -19.16 -10.53
CA PRO A 229 9.93 -19.54 -9.23
C PRO A 229 10.59 -18.75 -8.10
N TYR A 230 9.77 -18.26 -7.17
CA TYR A 230 10.24 -17.58 -5.96
C TYR A 230 9.54 -18.12 -4.70
N TYR A 231 10.24 -18.07 -3.57
CA TYR A 231 9.76 -18.56 -2.28
C TYR A 231 9.08 -17.42 -1.49
N PHE A 232 7.75 -17.47 -1.39
CA PHE A 232 6.95 -16.48 -0.66
C PHE A 232 6.58 -16.95 0.74
N ILE A 233 6.40 -16.01 1.66
CA ILE A 233 5.74 -16.31 2.95
C ILE A 233 4.24 -16.52 2.70
N LEU A 234 3.68 -17.64 3.12
CA LEU A 234 2.26 -17.94 3.00
C LEU A 234 1.50 -17.53 4.28
N LYS A 235 0.62 -16.53 4.13
CA LYS A 235 -0.31 -16.09 5.19
C LYS A 235 -1.65 -16.80 5.11
N THR A 236 -2.23 -17.06 6.29
CA THR A 236 -3.50 -17.77 6.45
C THR A 236 -4.72 -16.85 6.51
N ASN A 237 -4.54 -15.58 6.89
CA ASN A 237 -5.64 -14.62 7.07
C ASN A 237 -5.33 -13.27 6.41
N ASN A 238 -6.39 -12.59 5.95
CA ASN A 238 -6.37 -11.23 5.43
C ASN A 238 -7.12 -10.22 6.31
N ASP A 239 -7.58 -10.63 7.49
CA ASP A 239 -8.16 -9.71 8.47
C ASP A 239 -7.13 -8.63 8.80
N LYS A 240 -7.55 -7.38 8.73
CA LYS A 240 -6.72 -6.20 8.99
C LYS A 240 -5.57 -5.96 8.02
N GLN A 241 -5.82 -6.22 6.73
CA GLN A 241 -4.79 -6.06 5.69
C GLN A 241 -4.31 -4.62 5.52
N ASP A 242 -5.21 -3.64 5.55
CA ASP A 242 -4.85 -2.23 5.37
C ASP A 242 -3.91 -1.77 6.47
N ARG A 243 -4.16 -2.20 7.71
CA ARG A 243 -3.24 -2.00 8.83
C ARG A 243 -1.87 -2.61 8.57
N THR A 244 -1.82 -3.86 8.11
CA THR A 244 -0.55 -4.56 7.84
C THR A 244 0.27 -3.84 6.76
N ILE A 245 -0.37 -3.49 5.64
CA ILE A 245 0.25 -2.76 4.53
C ILE A 245 0.72 -1.37 4.99
N TYR A 246 -0.12 -0.67 5.77
CA TYR A 246 0.25 0.62 6.34
C TYR A 246 1.51 0.52 7.20
N LEU A 247 1.59 -0.44 8.11
CA LEU A 247 2.74 -0.60 8.99
C LEU A 247 4.03 -0.92 8.21
N GLU A 248 3.92 -1.70 7.14
CA GLU A 248 5.05 -1.95 6.23
C GLU A 248 5.52 -0.65 5.56
N ASN A 249 4.60 0.09 4.97
CA ASN A 249 4.90 1.21 4.09
C ASN A 249 5.25 2.51 4.84
N ASN A 250 4.64 2.75 5.99
CA ASN A 250 4.78 3.97 6.78
C ASN A 250 6.16 4.11 7.46
N THR A 251 7.04 3.13 7.28
CA THR A 251 8.46 3.25 7.66
C THR A 251 9.29 4.07 6.67
N LYS A 252 8.75 4.44 5.49
CA LYS A 252 9.50 5.04 4.38
C LYS A 252 8.95 6.41 3.96
N SER A 253 9.79 7.44 4.05
CA SER A 253 9.53 8.88 3.83
C SER A 253 9.19 9.32 2.41
N SER A 254 8.70 8.43 1.55
CA SER A 254 8.52 8.67 0.10
C SER A 254 7.06 8.76 -0.34
N GLU A 255 6.10 8.77 0.59
CA GLU A 255 4.68 8.86 0.22
C GLU A 255 4.28 10.33 0.02
N GLY A 256 3.54 10.60 -1.05
CA GLY A 256 2.86 11.89 -1.23
C GLY A 256 1.79 12.11 -0.16
N GLY A 257 1.41 13.36 0.12
CA GLY A 257 0.47 13.63 1.21
C GLY A 257 -0.90 13.00 1.02
N TYR A 258 -1.34 12.87 -0.24
CA TYR A 258 -2.56 12.15 -0.59
C TYR A 258 -2.49 10.64 -0.25
N GLU A 259 -1.41 9.96 -0.64
CA GLU A 259 -1.19 8.53 -0.34
C GLU A 259 -1.19 8.29 1.18
N GLN A 260 -0.57 9.19 1.94
CA GLN A 260 -0.57 9.13 3.41
C GLN A 260 -1.99 9.25 3.99
N LEU A 261 -2.82 10.15 3.47
CA LEU A 261 -4.20 10.29 3.93
C LEU A 261 -5.03 9.03 3.65
N LEU A 262 -4.86 8.41 2.49
CA LEU A 262 -5.50 7.13 2.18
C LEU A 262 -5.05 6.03 3.15
N SER A 263 -3.75 5.92 3.35
CA SER A 263 -3.10 5.05 4.34
C SER A 263 -3.72 5.21 5.73
N PHE A 264 -3.85 6.44 6.24
CA PHE A 264 -4.48 6.71 7.53
C PHE A 264 -5.97 6.36 7.56
N TYR A 265 -6.73 6.76 6.55
CA TYR A 265 -8.18 6.53 6.49
C TYR A 265 -8.52 5.03 6.55
N PHE A 266 -7.92 4.25 5.66
CA PHE A 266 -8.24 2.82 5.57
C PHE A 266 -7.71 2.05 6.77
N ALA A 267 -6.48 2.30 7.22
CA ALA A 267 -5.94 1.62 8.41
C ALA A 267 -6.74 1.96 9.70
N ALA A 268 -7.26 3.18 9.82
CA ALA A 268 -8.14 3.54 10.92
C ALA A 268 -9.50 2.81 10.86
N LYS A 269 -10.11 2.70 9.67
CA LYS A 269 -11.37 1.96 9.47
C LYS A 269 -11.21 0.46 9.71
N ASP A 270 -10.10 -0.10 9.29
CA ASP A 270 -9.73 -1.51 9.47
C ASP A 270 -9.41 -1.86 10.93
N THR A 271 -9.09 -0.85 11.76
CA THR A 271 -8.96 -1.01 13.21
C THR A 271 -10.31 -1.12 13.91
N ASP A 272 -11.33 -0.39 13.42
CA ASP A 272 -12.69 -0.30 13.98
C ASP A 272 -12.74 -0.09 15.50
N GLY A 273 -11.92 0.85 16.00
CA GLY A 273 -11.71 1.09 17.42
C GLY A 273 -11.88 2.55 17.85
N SER A 274 -11.72 2.77 19.15
CA SER A 274 -11.65 4.10 19.77
C SER A 274 -10.50 4.95 19.19
N SER A 275 -10.56 6.27 19.40
CA SER A 275 -9.47 7.16 18.95
C SER A 275 -8.11 6.77 19.53
N ASP A 276 -8.06 6.24 20.76
CA ASP A 276 -6.82 5.79 21.40
C ASP A 276 -6.26 4.52 20.73
N GLU A 277 -7.13 3.59 20.34
CA GLU A 277 -6.73 2.38 19.61
C GLU A 277 -6.24 2.70 18.20
N ILE A 278 -6.92 3.62 17.51
CA ILE A 278 -6.48 4.11 16.19
C ILE A 278 -5.11 4.79 16.31
N MET A 279 -4.89 5.65 17.30
CA MET A 279 -3.59 6.32 17.50
C MET A 279 -2.46 5.32 17.76
N LYS A 280 -2.70 4.31 18.60
CA LYS A 280 -1.73 3.23 18.87
C LYS A 280 -1.43 2.45 17.59
N THR A 281 -2.47 2.02 16.87
CA THR A 281 -2.34 1.24 15.64
C THR A 281 -1.57 2.00 14.56
N LEU A 282 -1.89 3.28 14.37
CA LEU A 282 -1.21 4.12 13.39
C LEU A 282 0.20 4.53 13.85
N SER A 283 0.57 4.29 15.12
CA SER A 283 1.84 4.70 15.73
C SER A 283 2.11 6.21 15.63
N ILE A 284 1.07 7.03 15.82
CA ILE A 284 1.14 8.49 15.69
C ILE A 284 0.89 9.21 17.02
N LYS A 285 1.48 10.40 17.16
CA LYS A 285 1.26 11.26 18.33
C LYS A 285 -0.15 11.85 18.33
N ARG A 286 -0.71 12.07 19.52
CA ARG A 286 -2.03 12.69 19.74
C ARG A 286 -2.20 14.01 19.00
N SER A 287 -1.21 14.90 19.06
CA SER A 287 -1.27 16.20 18.36
C SER A 287 -1.34 16.05 16.85
N TYR A 288 -0.73 15.00 16.29
CA TYR A 288 -0.75 14.70 14.87
C TYR A 288 -2.07 14.04 14.48
N PHE A 289 -2.58 13.11 15.29
CA PHE A 289 -3.89 12.48 15.10
C PHE A 289 -5.00 13.51 14.91
N PHE A 290 -5.09 14.53 15.77
CA PHE A 290 -6.14 15.54 15.63
C PHE A 290 -6.00 16.43 14.37
N LYS A 291 -4.82 16.52 13.76
CA LYS A 291 -4.65 17.20 12.46
C LYS A 291 -5.23 16.38 11.32
N ILE A 292 -5.07 15.06 11.36
CA ILE A 292 -5.52 14.15 10.30
C ILE A 292 -6.93 13.58 10.54
N LYS A 293 -7.43 13.62 11.78
CA LYS A 293 -8.75 13.09 12.17
C LYS A 293 -9.89 13.51 11.23
N PRO A 294 -9.99 14.78 10.77
CA PRO A 294 -11.03 15.17 9.83
C PRO A 294 -11.04 14.34 8.54
N PHE A 295 -9.86 13.99 8.02
CA PHE A 295 -9.71 13.16 6.82
C PHE A 295 -10.00 11.68 7.09
N ILE A 296 -9.73 11.19 8.31
CA ILE A 296 -10.12 9.84 8.76
C ILE A 296 -11.65 9.74 8.88
N ASP A 297 -12.29 10.79 9.39
CA ASP A 297 -13.74 10.83 9.61
C ASP A 297 -14.52 11.02 8.30
N ASP A 298 -14.00 11.82 7.36
CA ASP A 298 -14.69 12.20 6.12
C ASP A 298 -13.82 12.01 4.87
N PHE A 299 -14.10 10.94 4.12
CA PHE A 299 -13.42 10.60 2.87
C PHE A 299 -13.57 11.68 1.79
N ARG A 300 -14.61 12.52 1.84
CA ARG A 300 -14.82 13.59 0.84
C ARG A 300 -13.67 14.59 0.85
N LEU A 301 -13.06 14.84 2.01
CA LEU A 301 -11.87 15.70 2.12
C LEU A 301 -10.68 15.10 1.37
N ILE A 302 -10.51 13.79 1.42
CA ILE A 302 -9.45 13.08 0.68
C ILE A 302 -9.72 13.16 -0.84
N ASN A 303 -10.98 13.09 -1.28
CA ASN A 303 -11.33 13.27 -2.69
C ASN A 303 -11.01 14.68 -3.20
N VAL A 304 -11.23 15.72 -2.40
CA VAL A 304 -10.81 17.09 -2.76
C VAL A 304 -9.29 17.16 -2.91
N VAL A 305 -8.52 16.52 -2.01
CA VAL A 305 -7.06 16.44 -2.13
C VAL A 305 -6.64 15.72 -3.41
N LYS A 306 -7.31 14.61 -3.79
CA LYS A 306 -7.04 13.93 -5.07
C LYS A 306 -7.13 14.91 -6.25
N GLN A 307 -8.17 15.74 -6.27
CA GLN A 307 -8.44 16.67 -7.37
C GLN A 307 -7.45 17.84 -7.44
N TYR A 308 -7.04 18.39 -6.30
CA TYR A 308 -6.31 19.67 -6.26
C TYR A 308 -4.92 19.64 -5.61
N GLY A 309 -4.58 18.58 -4.89
CA GLY A 309 -3.41 18.54 -4.01
C GLY A 309 -2.71 17.18 -3.95
N ILE A 310 -2.89 16.32 -4.96
CA ILE A 310 -2.32 14.96 -4.97
C ILE A 310 -0.80 14.92 -4.81
N HIS A 311 -0.11 15.95 -5.33
CA HIS A 311 1.34 16.13 -5.28
C HIS A 311 1.82 16.76 -3.96
N GLN A 312 0.92 17.40 -3.21
CA GLN A 312 1.32 18.19 -2.05
C GLN A 312 1.73 17.29 -0.87
N SER A 313 2.67 17.80 -0.07
CA SER A 313 3.00 17.16 1.20
C SER A 313 1.81 17.18 2.16
N LEU A 314 1.73 16.18 3.04
CA LEU A 314 0.68 16.12 4.06
C LEU A 314 0.72 17.32 5.00
N HIS A 315 1.90 17.88 5.26
CA HIS A 315 2.03 19.09 6.04
C HIS A 315 1.29 20.26 5.38
N HIS A 316 1.51 20.47 4.08
CA HIS A 316 0.84 21.53 3.33
C HIS A 316 -0.68 21.32 3.30
N ILE A 317 -1.13 20.10 3.01
CA ILE A 317 -2.56 19.75 2.96
C ILE A 317 -3.26 20.07 4.29
N THR A 318 -2.69 19.61 5.41
CA THR A 318 -3.27 19.84 6.74
C THR A 318 -3.28 21.31 7.14
N GLU A 319 -2.31 22.10 6.69
CA GLU A 319 -2.24 23.54 6.96
C GLU A 319 -3.28 24.33 6.14
N GLN A 320 -3.45 24.02 4.86
CA GLN A 320 -4.48 24.63 4.02
C GLN A 320 -5.88 24.35 4.58
N TYR A 321 -6.16 23.10 4.95
CA TYR A 321 -7.42 22.74 5.59
C TYR A 321 -7.66 23.54 6.88
N ARG A 322 -6.63 23.73 7.71
CA ARG A 322 -6.71 24.52 8.93
C ARG A 322 -7.09 25.97 8.64
N ILE A 323 -6.45 26.60 7.66
CA ILE A 323 -6.71 28.00 7.25
C ILE A 323 -8.15 28.15 6.74
N VAL A 324 -8.58 27.26 5.84
CA VAL A 324 -9.96 27.28 5.30
C VAL A 324 -10.98 27.11 6.42
N LYS A 325 -10.78 26.16 7.33
CA LYS A 325 -11.67 25.95 8.47
C LYS A 325 -11.77 27.18 9.35
N GLN A 326 -10.64 27.85 9.65
CA GLN A 326 -10.63 29.08 10.43
C GLN A 326 -11.39 30.22 9.74
N ALA A 327 -11.20 30.39 8.43
CA ALA A 327 -11.92 31.41 7.66
C ALA A 327 -13.44 31.17 7.65
N LEU A 328 -13.88 29.92 7.45
CA LEU A 328 -15.30 29.54 7.48
C LEU A 328 -15.92 29.80 8.86
N THR A 329 -15.24 29.41 9.94
CA THR A 329 -15.71 29.70 11.30
C THR A 329 -15.82 31.21 11.55
N ALA A 330 -14.88 32.02 11.05
CA ALA A 330 -14.96 33.48 11.17
C ALA A 330 -16.18 34.05 10.44
N LEU A 331 -16.52 33.52 9.26
CA LEU A 331 -17.69 33.92 8.49
C LEU A 331 -19.01 33.51 9.17
N GLU A 332 -19.09 32.31 9.74
CA GLU A 332 -20.25 31.84 10.51
C GLU A 332 -20.42 32.59 11.84
N SER A 333 -19.31 33.00 12.45
CA SER A 333 -19.30 33.78 13.69
C SER A 333 -19.55 35.28 13.49
N SER A 334 -19.64 35.74 12.24
CA SER A 334 -20.02 37.13 11.94
C SER A 334 -21.48 37.33 12.38
N PRO A 335 -21.76 38.19 13.38
CA PRO A 335 -23.11 38.37 13.88
C PRO A 335 -24.00 38.88 12.75
N SER A 336 -25.23 38.36 12.68
CA SER A 336 -26.22 38.80 11.70
C SER A 336 -26.27 40.34 11.65
N LYS A 337 -26.41 40.89 10.43
CA LYS A 337 -26.58 42.34 10.21
C LYS A 337 -27.64 42.96 11.12
N ASP A 338 -28.58 42.16 11.63
CA ASP A 338 -29.64 42.57 12.57
C ASP A 338 -29.12 42.99 13.96
N LYS A 339 -27.98 42.46 14.43
CA LYS A 339 -27.40 42.89 15.72
C LYS A 339 -26.72 44.26 15.59
N ILE A 340 -26.05 44.51 14.47
CA ILE A 340 -25.40 45.79 14.17
C ILE A 340 -26.43 46.89 13.91
N LEU A 341 -27.56 46.57 13.23
CA LEU A 341 -28.67 47.51 13.02
C LEU A 341 -29.49 47.80 14.28
N LYS A 342 -29.58 46.86 15.24
CA LYS A 342 -30.19 47.12 16.55
C LYS A 342 -29.33 48.06 17.40
N ASP A 343 -28.01 47.84 17.44
CA ASP A 343 -27.09 48.68 18.22
C ASP A 343 -26.88 50.09 17.64
N LEU A 344 -27.18 50.29 16.34
CA LEU A 344 -27.21 51.60 15.69
C LEU A 344 -28.54 52.34 15.84
N ARG A 345 -29.62 51.68 16.30
CA ARG A 345 -30.93 52.31 16.57
C ARG A 345 -31.16 52.63 18.04
N THR A 346 -30.27 52.18 18.93
CA THR A 346 -30.26 52.51 20.38
C THR A 346 -29.18 53.53 20.77
N ARG A 347 -28.56 54.18 19.78
CA ARG A 347 -27.84 55.45 19.94
C ARG A 347 -28.58 56.52 19.17
#